data_AF-A0A7L3VVC5-F1
#
_entry.id   AF-A0A7L3VVC5-F1
#
_cell.length_a   1.000
_cell.length_b   1.000
_cell.length_c   1.000
_cell.angle_alpha   90.00
_cell.angle_beta   90.00
_cell.angle_gamma   90.00
#
_symmetry.space_group_name_H-M   'P 1'
#
loop_
_entity.id
_entity.type
_entity.pdbx_description
1 polymer ?
#
loop_
_entity_poly.entity_id
_entity_poly.type
_entity_poly.pdbx_seq_one_letter_code
_entity_poly.pdbx_strand_id
1 'polypeptide(L)' 'CPHGWVGYNGVCYYFSQDYSTWVQSQERCSELGASLAIAKDEEAMDLLFRLCGNVDFWLGLRR' A
#
# COMPACT_ATOMS: atom_id res chain seq x y z
N CYS A 1 -4.81 -8.64 10.38
CA CYS A 1 -3.57 -8.15 9.78
C CYS A 1 -2.46 -8.18 10.82
N PRO A 2 -1.19 -8.29 10.43
CA PRO A 2 -0.07 -8.18 11.36
C PRO A 2 -0.09 -6.84 12.11
N HIS A 3 0.57 -6.77 13.27
CA HIS A 3 0.68 -5.52 14.01
C HIS A 3 1.31 -4.42 13.14
N GLY A 4 0.71 -3.22 13.13
CA GLY A 4 1.15 -2.09 12.30
C GLY A 4 0.57 -2.05 10.88
N TRP A 5 -0.32 -2.97 10.53
CA TRP A 5 -1.02 -3.00 9.24
C TRP A 5 -2.49 -2.61 9.40
N VAL A 6 -3.04 -1.94 8.39
CA VAL A 6 -4.46 -1.55 8.34
C VAL A 6 -5.25 -2.62 7.58
N GLY A 7 -6.30 -3.17 8.20
CA GLY A 7 -7.16 -4.17 7.58
C GLY A 7 -8.43 -3.56 7.02
N TYR A 8 -8.75 -3.87 5.76
CA TYR A 8 -10.01 -3.51 5.12
C TYR A 8 -10.45 -4.58 4.12
N ASN A 9 -11.72 -4.99 4.20
CA ASN A 9 -12.33 -5.98 3.30
C ASN A 9 -11.50 -7.26 3.09
N GLY A 10 -10.91 -7.79 4.17
CA GLY A 10 -10.06 -8.99 4.12
C GLY A 10 -8.65 -8.78 3.54
N VAL A 11 -8.30 -7.54 3.15
CA VAL A 11 -6.97 -7.15 2.67
C VAL A 11 -6.23 -6.38 3.78
N CYS A 12 -4.92 -6.59 3.86
CA CYS A 12 -4.04 -5.89 4.79
C CYS A 12 -3.12 -4.93 4.05
N TYR A 13 -3.12 -3.66 4.46
CA TYR A 13 -2.33 -2.58 3.88
C TYR A 13 -1.21 -2.16 4.83
N TYR A 14 -0.02 -1.98 4.28
CA TYR A 14 1.15 -1.47 4.98
C TYR A 14 1.61 -0.17 4.35
N PHE A 15 1.82 0.85 5.18
CA PHE A 15 2.28 2.16 4.75
C PHE A 15 3.74 2.30 5.16
N SER A 16 4.64 2.21 4.17
CA SER A 16 6.08 2.41 4.38
C SER A 16 6.35 3.86 4.78
N GLN A 17 7.26 4.08 5.73
CA GLN A 17 7.76 5.42 6.06
C GLN A 17 8.97 5.82 5.21
N ASP A 18 9.49 4.90 4.39
CA ASP A 18 10.70 5.10 3.60
C ASP A 18 10.38 5.65 2.21
N TYR A 19 11.06 6.74 1.83
CA TYR A 19 11.06 7.24 0.46
C TYR A 19 11.90 6.33 -0.43
N SER A 20 11.28 5.78 -1.46
CA SER A 20 11.95 4.86 -2.39
C SER A 20 11.38 4.97 -3.80
N THR A 21 12.06 4.40 -4.79
CA THR A 21 11.52 4.24 -6.14
C THR A 21 10.43 3.17 -6.15
N TRP A 22 9.58 3.17 -7.18
CA TRP A 22 8.53 2.15 -7.35
C TRP A 22 9.09 0.72 -7.29
N VAL A 23 10.24 0.47 -7.93
CA VAL A 23 10.89 -0.86 -7.95
C VAL A 23 11.33 -1.27 -6.56
N GLN A 24 12.02 -0.39 -5.84
CA GLN A 24 12.46 -0.64 -4.46
C GLN A 24 11.27 -0.82 -3.51
N SER A 25 10.19 -0.05 -3.67
CA SER A 25 8.95 -0.23 -2.92
C SER A 25 8.34 -1.61 -3.15
N GLN A 26 8.30 -2.07 -4.39
CA GLN A 26 7.79 -3.41 -4.73
C GLN A 26 8.67 -4.52 -4.15
N GLU A 27 9.99 -4.40 -4.24
CA GLU A 27 10.93 -5.34 -3.61
C GLU A 27 10.72 -5.39 -2.09
N ARG A 28 10.57 -4.23 -1.45
CA ARG A 28 10.32 -4.14 -0.01
C ARG A 28 8.99 -4.78 0.40
N CYS A 29 7.92 -4.57 -0.37
CA CYS A 29 6.66 -5.26 -0.14
C CYS A 29 6.84 -6.79 -0.29
N SER A 30 7.59 -7.25 -1.27
CA SER A 30 7.87 -8.68 -1.48
C SER A 30 8.63 -9.31 -0.31
N GLU A 31 9.61 -8.60 0.28
CA GLU A 31 10.32 -9.04 1.49
C GLU A 31 9.39 -9.23 2.69
N LEU A 32 8.31 -8.45 2.75
CA LEU A 32 7.27 -8.56 3.78
C LEU A 32 6.21 -9.63 3.46
N GLY A 33 6.39 -10.40 2.37
CA GLY A 33 5.40 -11.38 1.90
C GLY A 33 4.16 -10.75 1.28
N ALA A 34 4.27 -9.52 0.77
CA ALA A 34 3.17 -8.75 0.20
C ALA A 34 3.55 -8.20 -1.19
N SER A 35 2.68 -7.38 -1.77
CA SER A 35 2.93 -6.63 -3.00
C SER A 35 2.49 -5.18 -2.83
N LEU A 36 2.91 -4.27 -3.71
CA LEU A 36 2.38 -2.91 -3.70
C LEU A 36 0.85 -2.94 -3.77
N ALA A 37 0.22 -2.03 -3.02
CA ALA A 37 -1.23 -2.00 -2.88
C ALA A 37 -1.90 -1.71 -4.23
N ILE A 38 -2.96 -2.46 -4.52
CA ILE A 38 -3.84 -2.22 -5.67
C ILE A 38 -5.22 -1.89 -5.10
N ALA A 39 -5.75 -0.72 -5.46
CA ALA A 39 -7.14 -0.39 -5.19
C ALA A 39 -8.03 -1.24 -6.11
N LYS A 40 -8.80 -2.15 -5.52
CA LYS A 40 -9.67 -3.08 -6.28
C LYS A 40 -11.04 -2.49 -6.60
N ASP A 41 -11.45 -1.50 -5.82
CA ASP A 41 -12.74 -0.82 -5.91
C ASP A 41 -12.59 0.63 -5.41
N GLU A 42 -13.65 1.41 -5.58
CA GLU A 42 -13.70 2.83 -5.20
C GLU A 42 -13.56 3.02 -3.68
N GLU A 43 -14.08 2.08 -2.89
CA GLU A 43 -14.05 2.16 -1.42
C GLU A 43 -12.63 1.93 -0.89
N ALA A 44 -11.89 0.96 -1.44
CA ALA A 44 -10.48 0.77 -1.16
C ALA A 44 -9.65 1.98 -1.60
N MET A 45 -10.01 2.61 -2.73
CA MET A 45 -9.35 3.83 -3.18
C MET A 45 -9.57 5.00 -2.21
N ASP A 46 -10.82 5.24 -1.77
CA ASP A 46 -11.15 6.28 -0.77
C ASP A 46 -10.43 6.02 0.56
N LEU A 47 -10.38 4.76 1.01
CA LEU A 47 -9.62 4.39 2.20
C LEU A 47 -8.13 4.72 2.05
N LEU A 48 -7.51 4.33 0.93
CA LEU A 48 -6.10 4.63 0.69
C LEU A 48 -5.86 6.14 0.68
N PHE A 49 -6.71 6.93 0.02
CA PHE A 49 -6.59 8.39 0.03
C PHE A 49 -6.70 8.98 1.44
N ARG A 50 -7.66 8.52 2.25
CA ARG A 50 -7.84 9.00 3.63
C ARG A 50 -6.66 8.64 4.54
N LEU A 51 -6.05 7.47 4.33
CA LEU A 51 -4.91 7.00 5.12
C LEU A 51 -3.60 7.66 4.68
N CYS A 52 -3.41 7.90 3.39
CA CYS A 52 -2.24 8.56 2.84
C CYS A 52 -2.18 10.04 3.23
N GLY A 53 -3.34 10.69 3.42
CA GLY A 53 -3.42 12.11 3.75
C GLY A 53 -2.77 12.97 2.67
N ASN A 54 -1.74 13.75 3.03
CA ASN A 54 -1.00 14.63 2.11
C ASN A 54 0.34 14.03 1.64
N VAL A 55 0.57 12.73 1.86
CA VAL A 55 1.80 12.05 1.48
C VAL A 55 1.53 11.14 0.29
N ASP A 56 2.41 11.21 -0.71
CA ASP A 56 2.33 10.35 -1.89
C ASP A 56 2.90 8.96 -1.59
N PHE A 57 2.19 7.92 -2.01
CA PHE A 57 2.61 6.52 -1.89
C PHE A 57 2.58 5.82 -3.24
N TRP A 58 3.53 4.90 -3.44
CA TRP A 58 3.52 4.03 -4.62
C TRP A 58 2.42 2.97 -4.52
N LEU A 59 1.64 2.85 -5.59
CA LEU A 59 0.66 1.79 -5.79
C LEU A 59 1.15 0.78 -6.83
N GLY A 60 0.58 -0.42 -6.82
CA GLY A 60 0.92 -1.54 -7.70
C GLY A 60 0.48 -1.37 -9.15
N LEU A 61 0.36 -0.13 -9.65
CA LEU A 61 0.00 0.19 -11.03
C LEU A 61 1.27 0.46 -11.84
N ARG A 62 1.42 -0.19 -12.99
CA ARG A 62 2.56 -0.02 -13.90
C ARG A 62 2.09 0.02 -15.36
N ARG A 63 2.72 0.86 -16.17
CA ARG A 63 2.46 1.01 -17.61
C ARG A 63 3.34 0.07 -18.44
#